data_AF-A0AA35WID4-F1
#
_entry.id   AF-A0AA35WID4-F1
#
_cell.length_a   1.000
_cell.length_b   1.000
_cell.length_c   1.000
_cell.angle_alpha   90.00
_cell.angle_beta   90.00
_cell.angle_gamma   90.00
#
_symmetry.space_group_name_H-M   'P 1'
#
loop_
_entity.id
_entity.type
_entity.pdbx_description
1 polymer ?
#
loop_
_entity_poly.entity_id
_entity_poly.type
_entity_poly.pdbx_seq_one_letter_code
_entity_poly.pdbx_strand_id
1 'polypeptide(L)'
;MEIYQKTVSILGPEVNKAKEMMRFVFSASTRFCDEVRTLAHPEKRKDFISETYLLTLAKLINMFATLDALKNMKACVNNDLACYKRAEGILNRGNVDAFSLQESQNLSIFFATNNSVTSHLKKQLEEVCMYIQTVYTCTLVF
;
A
#
# COMPACT_ATOMS: atom_id res chain seq x y z
N MET A 1 30.26 -6.38 15.88
CA MET A 1 29.40 -7.47 15.36
C MET A 1 28.14 -7.64 16.19
N GLU A 2 28.23 -7.72 17.52
CA GLU A 2 27.06 -7.92 18.40
C GLU A 2 25.95 -6.86 18.24
N ILE A 3 26.31 -5.58 18.08
CA ILE A 3 25.34 -4.49 17.88
C ILE A 3 24.48 -4.74 16.64
N TYR A 4 25.09 -5.09 15.50
CA TYR A 4 24.35 -5.37 14.26
C TYR A 4 23.45 -6.59 14.39
N GLN A 5 23.89 -7.64 15.09
CA GLN A 5 23.06 -8.82 15.35
C GLN A 5 21.84 -8.46 16.19
N LYS A 6 22.03 -7.67 17.25
CA LYS A 6 20.92 -7.16 18.07
C LYS A 6 19.99 -6.27 17.25
N THR A 7 20.52 -5.36 16.43
CA THR A 7 19.72 -4.51 15.52
C THR A 7 18.83 -5.34 14.60
N VAL A 8 19.38 -6.35 13.92
CA VAL A 8 18.59 -7.23 13.03
C VAL A 8 17.55 -8.04 13.84
N SER A 9 17.92 -8.56 15.01
CA SER A 9 16.99 -9.34 15.84
C SER A 9 15.79 -8.53 16.35
N ILE A 10 16.00 -7.23 16.66
CA ILE A 10 14.98 -6.34 17.20
C ILE A 10 14.14 -5.72 16.08
N LEU A 11 14.79 -5.21 15.02
CA LEU A 11 14.09 -4.51 13.94
C LEU A 11 13.50 -5.47 12.90
N GLY A 12 13.99 -6.70 12.79
CA GLY A 12 13.50 -7.69 11.81
C GLY A 12 11.98 -7.91 11.85
N PRO A 13 11.37 -8.18 13.02
CA PRO A 13 9.92 -8.30 13.13
C PRO A 13 9.15 -7.04 12.70
N GLU A 14 9.67 -5.86 13.01
CA GLU A 14 9.02 -4.59 12.64
C GLU A 14 9.15 -4.29 11.13
N VAL A 15 10.28 -4.63 10.52
CA VAL A 15 10.45 -4.59 9.07
C VAL A 15 9.50 -5.57 8.36
N ASN A 16 9.26 -6.74 8.94
CA ASN A 16 8.27 -7.68 8.40
C ASN A 16 6.85 -7.10 8.43
N LYS A 17 6.43 -6.46 9.52
CA LYS A 17 5.13 -5.74 9.55
C LYS A 17 5.06 -4.63 8.50
N ALA A 18 6.17 -3.92 8.26
CA ALA A 18 6.25 -2.91 7.22
C ALA A 18 6.08 -3.51 5.80
N LYS A 19 6.67 -4.69 5.54
CA LYS A 19 6.47 -5.45 4.30
C LYS A 19 5.02 -5.90 4.14
N GLU A 20 4.43 -6.45 5.19
CA GLU A 20 3.03 -6.87 5.21
C GLU A 20 2.09 -5.70 4.93
N MET A 21 2.33 -4.54 5.54
CA MET A 21 1.58 -3.31 5.26
C MET A 21 1.68 -2.91 3.79
N MET A 22 2.87 -2.90 3.20
CA MET A 22 3.07 -2.57 1.78
C MET A 22 2.29 -3.55 0.88
N ARG A 23 2.42 -4.86 1.13
CA ARG A 23 1.69 -5.90 0.38
C ARG A 23 0.17 -5.75 0.53
N PHE A 24 -0.32 -5.49 1.75
CA PHE A 24 -1.73 -5.26 2.03
C PHE A 24 -2.26 -4.07 1.23
N VAL A 25 -1.56 -2.93 1.26
CA VAL A 25 -1.99 -1.73 0.54
C VAL A 25 -2.09 -1.97 -0.97
N PHE A 26 -1.10 -2.61 -1.58
CA PHE A 26 -1.14 -2.91 -3.02
C PHE A 26 -2.22 -3.93 -3.38
N SER A 27 -2.39 -4.97 -2.56
CA SER A 27 -3.44 -5.97 -2.77
C SER A 27 -4.84 -5.36 -2.62
N ALA A 28 -5.05 -4.54 -1.59
CA ALA A 28 -6.31 -3.88 -1.33
C ALA A 28 -6.64 -2.86 -2.43
N SER A 29 -5.64 -2.08 -2.89
CA SER A 29 -5.80 -1.12 -3.99
C SER A 29 -6.23 -1.83 -5.28
N THR A 30 -5.55 -2.91 -5.63
CA THR A 30 -5.91 -3.73 -6.81
C THR A 30 -7.34 -4.25 -6.69
N ARG A 31 -7.70 -4.87 -5.55
CA ARG A 31 -9.05 -5.40 -5.36
C ARG A 31 -10.11 -4.30 -5.43
N PHE A 32 -9.85 -3.14 -4.83
CA PHE A 32 -10.75 -2.00 -4.91
C PHE A 32 -10.95 -1.54 -6.36
N CYS A 33 -9.87 -1.42 -7.13
CA CYS A 33 -9.95 -1.03 -8.55
C CYS A 33 -10.72 -2.06 -9.39
N ASP A 34 -10.61 -3.35 -9.07
CA ASP A 34 -11.39 -4.40 -9.73
C ASP A 34 -12.89 -4.24 -9.48
N GLU A 35 -13.29 -3.92 -8.25
CA GLU A 35 -14.70 -3.62 -7.94
C GLU A 35 -15.20 -2.38 -8.68
N VAL A 36 -14.38 -1.31 -8.72
CA VAL A 36 -14.72 -0.10 -9.51
C VAL A 36 -14.87 -0.44 -10.99
N ARG A 37 -14.02 -1.31 -11.54
CA ARG A 37 -14.11 -1.78 -12.93
C ARG A 37 -15.38 -2.57 -13.18
N THR A 38 -15.78 -3.44 -12.25
CA THR A 38 -17.04 -4.18 -12.34
C THR A 38 -18.23 -3.24 -12.31
N LEU A 39 -18.25 -2.26 -11.41
CA LEU A 39 -19.34 -1.29 -11.31
C LEU A 39 -19.40 -0.33 -12.51
N ALA A 40 -18.26 -0.01 -13.11
CA ALA A 40 -18.20 0.85 -14.29
C ALA A 40 -18.70 0.15 -15.58
N HIS A 41 -18.85 -1.18 -15.58
CA HIS A 41 -19.29 -1.92 -16.76
C HIS A 41 -20.70 -1.49 -17.20
N PRO A 42 -20.96 -1.20 -18.50
CA PRO A 42 -22.24 -0.64 -18.97
C PRO A 42 -23.48 -1.43 -18.55
N GLU A 43 -23.40 -2.76 -18.54
CA GLU A 43 -24.51 -3.60 -18.09
C GLU A 43 -24.69 -3.55 -16.58
N LYS A 44 -23.61 -3.50 -15.80
CA LYS A 44 -23.69 -3.43 -14.33
C LYS A 44 -24.19 -2.09 -13.82
N ARG A 45 -23.99 -1.01 -14.58
CA ARG A 45 -24.54 0.30 -14.26
C ARG A 45 -26.07 0.38 -14.33
N LYS A 46 -26.73 -0.59 -14.99
CA LYS A 46 -28.20 -0.70 -15.03
C LYS A 46 -28.74 -1.50 -13.83
N ASP A 47 -27.89 -2.27 -13.15
CA ASP A 47 -28.28 -3.06 -12.00
C ASP A 47 -28.45 -2.17 -10.76
N PHE A 48 -29.34 -2.59 -9.86
CA PHE A 48 -29.43 -1.98 -8.54
C PHE A 48 -28.15 -2.26 -7.74
N ILE A 49 -27.54 -1.20 -7.19
CA ILE A 49 -26.38 -1.30 -6.29
C ILE A 49 -26.84 -0.84 -4.91
N SER A 50 -26.63 -1.67 -3.89
CA SER A 50 -27.03 -1.31 -2.52
C SER A 50 -26.21 -0.15 -1.96
N GLU A 51 -26.86 0.74 -1.20
CA GLU A 51 -26.18 1.87 -0.52
C GLU A 51 -25.11 1.40 0.45
N THR A 52 -25.32 0.29 1.16
CA THR A 52 -24.32 -0.31 2.07
C THR A 52 -23.05 -0.72 1.33
N TYR A 53 -23.17 -1.20 0.08
CA TYR A 53 -22.03 -1.53 -0.75
C TYR A 53 -21.24 -0.28 -1.15
N LEU A 54 -21.94 0.75 -1.63
CA LEU A 54 -21.32 2.04 -1.98
C LEU A 54 -20.63 2.70 -0.78
N LEU A 55 -21.26 2.66 0.39
CA LEU A 55 -20.66 3.14 1.65
C LEU A 55 -19.40 2.36 2.02
N THR A 56 -19.38 1.05 1.79
CA THR A 56 -18.20 0.22 2.05
C THR A 56 -17.04 0.63 1.13
N LEU A 57 -17.31 0.87 -0.16
CA LEU A 57 -16.32 1.38 -1.09
C LEU A 57 -15.81 2.77 -0.68
N ALA A 58 -16.68 3.67 -0.24
CA ALA A 58 -16.29 4.99 0.27
C ALA A 58 -15.38 4.88 1.51
N LYS A 59 -15.68 3.97 2.44
CA LYS A 59 -14.83 3.69 3.61
C LYS A 59 -13.45 3.15 3.22
N LEU A 60 -13.34 2.37 2.14
CA LEU A 60 -12.06 1.90 1.62
C LEU A 60 -11.22 3.06 1.05
N ILE A 61 -11.83 4.01 0.34
CA ILE A 61 -11.15 5.25 -0.10
C ILE A 61 -10.58 6.00 1.12
N ASN A 62 -11.38 6.17 2.17
CA ASN A 62 -10.93 6.82 3.40
C ASN A 62 -9.82 6.04 4.11
N MET A 63 -9.87 4.71 4.09
CA MET A 63 -8.80 3.86 4.63
C MET A 63 -7.48 4.11 3.89
N PHE A 64 -7.47 4.17 2.55
CA PHE A 64 -6.26 4.47 1.79
C PHE A 64 -5.69 5.85 2.13
N ALA A 65 -6.54 6.87 2.22
CA ALA A 65 -6.12 8.21 2.61
C ALA A 65 -5.50 8.24 4.03
N THR A 66 -6.13 7.53 4.97
CA THR A 66 -5.63 7.42 6.35
C THR A 66 -4.29 6.70 6.40
N LEU A 67 -4.12 5.60 5.69
CA LEU A 67 -2.88 4.83 5.64
C LEU A 67 -1.72 5.63 5.03
N ASP A 68 -1.99 6.38 3.96
CA ASP A 68 -0.97 7.22 3.31
C ASP A 68 -0.54 8.39 4.22
N ALA A 69 -1.51 9.03 4.89
CA ALA A 69 -1.22 10.10 5.84
C ALA A 69 -0.38 9.60 7.03
N LEU A 70 -0.76 8.48 7.65
CA LEU A 70 -0.03 7.88 8.77
C LEU A 70 1.38 7.45 8.36
N LYS A 71 1.53 6.90 7.15
CA LYS A 71 2.83 6.55 6.59
C LYS A 71 3.71 7.80 6.40
N ASN A 72 3.18 8.86 5.78
CA ASN A 72 3.93 10.08 5.47
C ASN A 72 4.40 10.81 6.74
N MET A 73 3.65 10.71 7.85
CA MET A 73 3.99 11.38 9.12
C MET A 73 5.11 10.67 9.91
N LYS A 74 5.39 9.38 9.65
CA LYS A 74 6.30 8.58 10.48
C LYS A 74 7.69 8.43 9.86
N ALA A 75 8.48 9.51 9.95
CA ALA A 75 9.90 9.50 9.56
C ALA A 75 10.73 8.42 10.30
N CYS A 76 10.33 8.02 11.51
CA CYS A 76 10.99 6.95 12.27
C CYS A 76 11.01 5.61 11.52
N VAL A 77 9.95 5.27 10.77
CA VAL A 77 9.89 4.00 10.03
C VAL A 77 10.97 3.96 8.94
N ASN A 78 11.17 5.06 8.22
CA ASN A 78 12.25 5.20 7.23
C ASN A 78 13.64 5.04 7.87
N ASN A 79 13.84 5.65 9.04
CA ASN A 79 15.10 5.59 9.76
C ASN A 79 15.41 4.19 10.26
N ASP A 80 14.41 3.50 10.81
CA ASP A 80 14.54 2.13 11.32
C ASP A 80 14.80 1.15 10.18
N LEU A 81 14.10 1.28 9.05
CA LEU A 81 14.38 0.53 7.81
C LEU A 81 15.82 0.74 7.32
N ALA A 82 16.29 1.98 7.29
CA ALA A 82 17.67 2.29 6.89
C ALA A 82 18.71 1.74 7.87
N CYS A 83 18.40 1.70 9.17
CA CYS A 83 19.23 1.09 10.20
C CYS A 83 19.32 -0.43 10.03
N TYR A 84 18.16 -1.08 9.86
CA TYR A 84 18.05 -2.52 9.63
C TYR A 84 18.84 -2.93 8.39
N LYS A 85 18.65 -2.28 7.23
CA LYS A 85 19.32 -2.62 5.98
C LYS A 85 20.85 -2.52 6.08
N ARG A 86 21.36 -1.52 6.79
CA ARG A 86 22.81 -1.37 7.04
C ARG A 86 23.33 -2.53 7.89
N ALA A 87 22.62 -2.89 8.96
CA ALA A 87 23.00 -3.99 9.83
C ALA A 87 22.95 -5.35 9.10
N GLU A 88 21.86 -5.61 8.37
CA GLU A 88 21.66 -6.83 7.58
C GLU A 88 22.73 -6.98 6.49
N GLY A 89 23.04 -5.92 5.73
CA GLY A 89 24.06 -5.96 4.69
C GLY A 89 25.47 -6.25 5.20
N ILE A 90 25.80 -5.78 6.42
CA ILE A 90 27.09 -6.06 7.07
C ILE A 90 27.17 -7.54 7.51
N LEU A 91 26.05 -8.11 7.96
CA LEU A 91 25.99 -9.50 8.44
C LEU A 91 25.90 -10.52 7.31
N ASN A 92 25.12 -10.23 6.26
CA ASN A 92 24.77 -11.19 5.20
C ASN A 92 25.67 -11.11 3.95
N ARG A 93 26.93 -10.66 4.09
CA ARG A 93 27.94 -10.42 3.02
C ARG A 93 27.78 -11.26 1.73
N GLY A 94 26.87 -10.85 0.84
CA GLY A 94 26.67 -11.46 -0.48
C GLY A 94 25.72 -12.66 -0.58
N ASN A 95 25.12 -13.15 0.51
CA ASN A 95 24.16 -14.28 0.49
C ASN A 95 22.70 -13.82 0.56
N VAL A 96 22.34 -12.78 -0.21
CA VAL A 96 20.96 -12.29 -0.29
C VAL A 96 20.40 -12.68 -1.64
N ASP A 97 19.27 -13.41 -1.64
CA ASP A 97 18.59 -13.79 -2.87
C ASP A 97 18.01 -12.54 -3.58
N ALA A 98 17.93 -12.60 -4.91
CA ALA A 98 17.51 -11.47 -5.73
C ALA A 98 16.09 -10.98 -5.40
N PHE A 99 15.20 -11.89 -4.97
CA PHE A 99 13.83 -11.55 -4.63
C PHE A 99 13.76 -10.74 -3.32
N SER A 100 14.45 -11.18 -2.28
CA SER A 100 14.55 -10.47 -1.00
C SER A 100 15.20 -9.08 -1.18
N LEU A 101 16.19 -8.98 -2.07
CA LEU A 101 16.83 -7.70 -2.39
C LEU A 101 15.84 -6.75 -3.07
N GLN A 102 15.11 -7.23 -4.08
CA GLN A 102 14.10 -6.44 -4.79
C GLN A 102 12.97 -5.99 -3.85
N GLU A 103 12.48 -6.88 -2.98
CA GLU A 103 11.45 -6.52 -2.00
C GLU A 103 11.94 -5.45 -1.03
N SER A 104 13.16 -5.57 -0.52
CA SER A 104 13.78 -4.58 0.36
C SER A 104 13.94 -3.20 -0.32
N GLN A 105 14.19 -3.21 -1.63
CA GLN A 105 14.24 -1.99 -2.43
C GLN A 105 12.84 -1.39 -2.61
N ASN A 106 11.85 -2.18 -3.00
CA ASN A 106 10.46 -1.74 -3.15
C ASN A 106 9.91 -1.14 -1.85
N LEU A 107 10.21 -1.78 -0.71
CA LEU A 107 9.82 -1.28 0.61
C LEU A 107 10.43 0.09 0.92
N SER A 108 11.70 0.29 0.58
CA SER A 108 12.38 1.57 0.79
C SER A 108 11.75 2.67 -0.08
N ILE A 109 11.46 2.37 -1.35
CA ILE A 109 10.80 3.31 -2.26
C ILE A 109 9.39 3.63 -1.77
N PHE A 110 8.64 2.61 -1.33
CA PHE A 110 7.31 2.78 -0.77
C PHE A 110 7.35 3.79 0.38
N PHE A 111 8.13 3.55 1.44
CA PHE A 111 8.17 4.45 2.60
C PHE A 111 8.80 5.83 2.34
N ALA A 112 9.76 5.94 1.41
CA ALA A 112 10.38 7.22 1.06
C ALA A 112 9.50 8.11 0.15
N THR A 113 8.61 7.50 -0.64
CA THR A 113 7.76 8.25 -1.57
C THR A 113 6.53 8.79 -0.85
N ASN A 114 6.42 10.11 -0.76
CA ASN A 114 5.23 10.75 -0.21
C ASN A 114 4.02 10.48 -1.11
N ASN A 115 2.87 10.25 -0.48
CA ASN A 115 1.61 9.98 -1.16
C ASN A 115 1.65 8.74 -2.08
N SER A 116 2.52 7.78 -1.77
CA SER A 116 2.71 6.58 -2.60
C SER A 116 1.44 5.76 -2.76
N VAL A 117 0.59 5.69 -1.71
CA VAL A 117 -0.64 4.90 -1.74
C VAL A 117 -1.66 5.59 -2.64
N THR A 118 -1.86 6.90 -2.42
CA THR A 118 -2.79 7.71 -3.21
C THR A 118 -2.39 7.74 -4.68
N SER A 119 -1.09 7.91 -4.97
CA SER A 119 -0.57 7.93 -6.33
C SER A 119 -0.75 6.59 -7.04
N HIS A 120 -0.51 5.48 -6.33
CA HIS A 120 -0.73 4.14 -6.86
C HIS A 120 -2.21 3.88 -7.16
N LEU A 121 -3.08 4.16 -6.19
CA LEU A 121 -4.53 4.01 -6.35
C LEU A 121 -5.06 4.84 -7.51
N LYS A 122 -4.66 6.11 -7.59
CA LYS A 122 -5.04 7.02 -8.68
C LYS A 122 -4.64 6.47 -10.04
N LYS A 123 -3.40 6.00 -10.18
CA LYS A 123 -2.91 5.43 -11.45
C LYS A 123 -3.74 4.21 -11.87
N GLN A 124 -4.06 3.30 -10.94
CA GLN A 124 -4.87 2.13 -11.24
C GLN A 124 -6.32 2.49 -11.61
N LEU A 125 -6.90 3.51 -10.96
CA LEU A 125 -8.25 3.98 -11.25
C LEU A 125 -8.33 4.69 -12.61
N GLU A 126 -7.31 5.44 -13.00
CA GLU A 126 -7.25 6.12 -14.30
C GLU A 126 -7.29 5.16 -15.49
N GLU A 127 -6.91 3.89 -15.29
CA GLU A 127 -7.04 2.82 -16.29
C GLU A 127 -8.48 2.29 -16.44
N VAL A 128 -9.38 2.60 -15.49
CA VAL A 128 -10.77 2.14 -15.51
C VAL A 128 -11.65 3.16 -16.25
N CYS A 129 -12.31 2.71 -17.32
CA CYS A 129 -13.27 3.54 -18.05
C CYS A 129 -14.37 4.06 -17.11
N MET A 130 -14.68 5.36 -17.17
CA MET A 130 -15.72 6.00 -16.33
C MET A 130 -15.50 5.87 -14.81
N TYR A 131 -14.26 5.65 -14.34
CA TYR A 131 -13.96 5.52 -12.90
C TYR A 131 -14.45 6.72 -12.09
N ILE A 132 -14.35 7.93 -12.65
CA ILE A 132 -14.77 9.18 -12.02
C ILE A 132 -16.24 9.11 -11.64
N GLN A 133 -17.12 8.73 -12.56
CA GLN A 133 -18.56 8.65 -12.30
C GLN A 133 -18.89 7.57 -11.26
N THR A 134 -18.19 6.44 -11.29
CA THR A 134 -18.38 5.34 -10.34
C THR A 134 -17.95 5.74 -8.93
N VAL A 135 -16.78 6.38 -8.80
CA VAL A 135 -16.27 6.88 -7.52
C VAL A 135 -17.14 8.01 -6.97
N TYR A 136 -17.57 8.96 -7.83
CA TYR A 136 -18.51 10.00 -7.40
C TYR A 136 -19.83 9.43 -6.90
N THR A 137 -20.35 8.37 -7.53
CA THR A 137 -21.57 7.69 -7.07
C THR A 137 -21.35 7.10 -5.67
N CYS A 138 -20.15 6.59 -5.36
CA CYS A 138 -19.84 6.09 -4.02
C CYS A 138 -19.80 7.21 -2.97
N THR A 139 -19.37 8.42 -3.34
CA THR A 139 -19.23 9.55 -2.41
C THR A 139 -20.50 10.38 -2.25
N LEU A 140 -21.38 10.43 -3.25
CA LEU A 140 -22.61 11.26 -3.27
C LEU A 140 -23.81 10.62 -2.58
N VAL A 141 -23.71 9.36 -2.14
CA VAL A 141 -24.74 8.72 -1.30
C VAL A 141 -24.76 9.34 0.12
N PHE A 142 -23.83 10.25 0.43
CA PHE A 142 -23.72 11.00 1.69
C PHE A 142 -23.26 12.44 1.43
#